data_AF-A0A0N8WGR6-F1
#
_entry.id   AF-A0A0N8WGR6-F1
#
_cell.length_a   1.000
_cell.length_b   1.000
_cell.length_c   1.000
_cell.angle_alpha   90.00
_cell.angle_beta   90.00
_cell.angle_gamma   90.00
#
_symmetry.space_group_name_H-M   'P 1'
#
loop_
_entity.id
_entity.type
_entity.pdbx_description
1 polymer ?
#
loop_
_entity_poly.entity_id
_entity_poly.type
_entity_poly.pdbx_seq_one_letter_code
_entity_poly.pdbx_strand_id
1 'polypeptide(L)'
;MEYILSFLFVLTIANCGQQKYKQEVKNEPIQLSYENKVYEFLNSIYRHKETSPYNENVYINTNHNLNNSFQNTNKVLLVKLLQEAGSNRRFAISKKALNLNNWAREETNFVSSSFDQKRINLSHLIFKDPRNIVSMQTFNRAKIDGILFLDDFAVLNYPLLDGHVKHLTLFKKENVQYIRINMVTDPAMGTE
;
A
#
# COMPACT_ATOMS: atom_id res chain seq x y z
N MET A 1 -50.89 3.09 69.64
CA MET A 1 -50.84 1.66 69.99
C MET A 1 -50.68 0.91 68.69
N GLU A 2 -49.60 0.23 68.31
CA GLU A 2 -48.48 -0.36 69.05
C GLU A 2 -47.22 -0.49 68.14
N TYR A 3 -46.11 -0.76 68.82
CA TYR A 3 -44.70 -0.98 68.48
C TYR A 3 -44.46 -2.17 67.50
N ILE A 4 -43.57 -2.04 66.50
CA ILE A 4 -42.12 -2.37 66.44
C ILE A 4 -41.74 -3.87 66.23
N LEU A 5 -40.89 -4.08 65.20
CA LEU A 5 -39.89 -5.14 64.91
C LEU A 5 -40.31 -6.63 64.87
N SER A 6 -39.99 -7.31 63.75
CA SER A 6 -38.71 -8.06 63.65
C SER A 6 -38.37 -8.50 62.21
N PHE A 7 -37.07 -8.48 61.95
CA PHE A 7 -36.31 -8.93 60.78
C PHE A 7 -36.45 -10.43 60.48
N LEU A 8 -36.39 -10.82 59.21
CA LEU A 8 -35.51 -11.92 58.79
C LEU A 8 -35.13 -11.83 57.31
N PHE A 9 -33.81 -11.75 57.13
CA PHE A 9 -33.02 -11.79 55.90
C PHE A 9 -32.96 -13.24 55.38
N VAL A 10 -33.23 -13.50 54.10
CA VAL A 10 -32.48 -14.50 53.30
C VAL A 10 -32.42 -14.04 51.84
N LEU A 11 -31.19 -13.88 51.35
CA LEU A 11 -30.83 -13.63 49.96
C LEU A 11 -31.32 -14.73 49.02
N THR A 12 -31.67 -14.37 47.79
CA THR A 12 -31.20 -15.12 46.61
C THR A 12 -31.08 -14.18 45.41
N ILE A 13 -29.92 -14.30 44.76
CA ILE A 13 -29.40 -13.48 43.67
C ILE A 13 -29.76 -14.19 42.35
N ALA A 14 -30.33 -13.45 41.39
CA ALA A 14 -30.32 -13.69 39.93
C ALA A 14 -31.39 -12.78 39.31
N ASN A 15 -31.22 -12.06 38.21
CA ASN A 15 -30.13 -11.93 37.25
C ASN A 15 -30.48 -10.73 36.32
N CYS A 16 -29.45 -10.00 35.90
CA CYS A 16 -29.37 -9.15 34.70
C CYS A 16 -30.44 -8.07 34.43
N GLY A 17 -30.16 -6.85 34.89
CA GLY A 17 -30.57 -5.65 34.19
C GLY A 17 -29.77 -5.46 32.90
N GLN A 18 -30.46 -5.28 31.77
CA GLN A 18 -29.85 -4.81 30.53
C GLN A 18 -29.58 -3.29 30.63
N GLN A 19 -28.36 -2.90 30.98
CA GLN A 19 -27.82 -1.59 30.62
C GLN A 19 -27.06 -1.73 29.30
N LYS A 20 -27.71 -1.34 28.19
CA LYS A 20 -27.03 -1.15 26.90
C LYS A 20 -26.11 0.06 27.03
N TYR A 21 -24.83 -0.19 27.26
CA TYR A 21 -23.76 0.77 27.02
C TYR A 21 -23.78 1.17 25.55
N LYS A 22 -24.04 2.45 25.28
CA LYS A 22 -23.66 3.08 24.01
C LYS A 22 -22.13 3.14 23.99
N GLN A 23 -21.49 2.28 23.20
CA GLN A 23 -20.11 2.51 22.78
C GLN A 23 -20.14 3.55 21.66
N GLU A 24 -19.65 4.75 21.97
CA GLU A 24 -19.20 5.68 20.95
C GLU A 24 -18.03 5.04 20.20
N VAL A 25 -18.29 4.59 18.98
CA VAL A 25 -17.23 4.19 18.05
C VAL A 25 -16.50 5.47 17.65
N LYS A 26 -15.38 5.76 18.32
CA LYS A 26 -14.37 6.67 17.79
C LYS A 26 -13.90 6.07 16.47
N ASN A 27 -14.26 6.71 15.36
CA ASN A 27 -13.69 6.43 14.04
C ASN A 27 -12.22 6.89 14.03
N GLU A 28 -11.34 6.17 14.71
CA GLU A 28 -9.92 6.24 14.38
C GLU A 28 -9.73 5.57 13.01
N PRO A 29 -8.99 6.18 12.06
CA PRO A 29 -8.75 5.57 10.77
C PRO A 29 -8.06 4.23 11.00
N ILE A 30 -8.71 3.14 10.58
CA ILE A 30 -8.13 1.79 10.64
C ILE A 30 -6.80 1.86 9.90
N GLN A 31 -5.70 1.79 10.65
CA GLN A 31 -4.36 1.72 10.06
C GLN A 31 -4.27 0.39 9.34
N LEU A 32 -4.45 0.43 8.02
CA LEU A 32 -4.26 -0.74 7.16
C LEU A 32 -2.84 -1.26 7.36
N SER A 33 -2.71 -2.59 7.52
CA SER A 33 -1.40 -3.24 7.50
C SER A 33 -0.67 -2.86 6.21
N TYR A 34 0.66 -2.83 6.27
CA TYR A 34 1.50 -2.53 5.09
C TYR A 34 1.09 -3.39 3.88
N GLU A 35 0.87 -4.68 4.11
CA GLU A 35 0.37 -5.59 3.09
C GLU A 35 -0.98 -5.17 2.49
N ASN A 36 -1.96 -4.76 3.30
CA ASN A 36 -3.24 -4.26 2.78
C ASN A 36 -3.06 -2.99 1.93
N LYS A 37 -2.19 -2.06 2.36
CA LYS A 37 -1.85 -0.86 1.58
C LYS A 37 -1.24 -1.22 0.22
N VAL A 38 -0.39 -2.26 0.16
CA VAL A 38 0.19 -2.73 -1.10
C VAL A 38 -0.88 -3.21 -2.07
N TYR A 39 -1.82 -4.06 -1.67
CA TYR A 39 -2.87 -4.53 -2.59
C TYR A 39 -3.82 -3.41 -3.00
N GLU A 40 -4.17 -2.50 -2.09
CA GLU A 40 -4.98 -1.31 -2.43
C GLU A 40 -4.25 -0.46 -3.50
N PHE A 41 -2.96 -0.21 -3.28
CA PHE A 41 -2.12 0.55 -4.19
C PHE A 41 -2.04 -0.11 -5.58
N LEU A 42 -1.78 -1.42 -5.65
CA LEU A 42 -1.70 -2.15 -6.92
C LEU A 42 -3.04 -2.15 -7.67
N ASN A 43 -4.15 -2.41 -6.99
CA ASN A 43 -5.49 -2.34 -7.58
C ASN A 43 -5.82 -0.93 -8.09
N SER A 44 -5.27 0.11 -7.46
CA SER A 44 -5.46 1.48 -7.91
C SER A 44 -4.67 1.81 -9.16
N ILE A 45 -3.35 1.60 -9.16
CA ILE A 45 -2.48 2.10 -10.24
C ILE A 45 -2.65 1.33 -11.55
N TYR A 46 -3.17 0.10 -11.50
CA TYR A 46 -3.40 -0.73 -12.68
C TYR A 46 -4.85 -0.70 -13.19
N ARG A 47 -5.77 0.01 -12.53
CA ARG A 47 -7.20 0.04 -12.88
C ARG A 47 -7.47 0.56 -14.29
N HIS A 48 -6.75 1.58 -14.74
CA HIS A 48 -7.02 2.27 -16.01
C HIS A 48 -6.73 1.45 -17.27
N LYS A 49 -6.14 0.25 -17.16
CA LYS A 49 -5.84 -0.59 -18.33
C LYS A 49 -7.03 -1.41 -18.84
N GLU A 50 -8.16 -1.46 -18.13
CA GLU A 50 -9.36 -2.18 -18.60
C GLU A 50 -10.00 -1.57 -19.86
N THR A 51 -9.70 -0.30 -20.19
CA THR A 51 -10.30 0.40 -21.33
C THR A 51 -9.41 0.43 -22.57
N SER A 52 -8.25 -0.25 -22.56
CA SER A 52 -7.35 -0.30 -23.72
C SER A 52 -7.83 -1.35 -24.73
N PRO A 53 -7.96 -1.02 -26.04
CA PRO A 53 -8.28 -2.01 -27.08
C PRO A 53 -7.17 -3.06 -27.24
N TYR A 54 -5.98 -2.78 -26.74
CA TYR A 54 -4.89 -3.74 -26.56
C TYR A 54 -4.94 -4.22 -25.11
N ASN A 55 -5.78 -5.21 -24.84
CA ASN A 55 -5.95 -5.86 -23.54
C ASN A 55 -4.71 -6.73 -23.21
N GLU A 56 -3.56 -6.08 -23.08
CA GLU A 56 -2.33 -6.75 -22.67
C GLU A 56 -2.34 -6.95 -21.16
N ASN A 57 -2.34 -8.22 -20.76
CA ASN A 57 -2.14 -8.59 -19.37
C ASN A 57 -0.86 -7.95 -18.82
N VAL A 58 -0.97 -7.34 -17.65
CA VAL A 58 0.17 -6.91 -16.86
C VAL A 58 0.62 -8.07 -16.00
N TYR A 59 1.90 -8.43 -16.12
CA TYR A 59 2.48 -9.50 -15.32
C TYR A 59 3.41 -8.91 -14.27
N ILE A 60 3.21 -9.32 -13.01
CA ILE A 60 4.09 -9.00 -11.90
C ILE A 60 4.68 -10.30 -11.37
N ASN A 61 5.96 -10.26 -11.00
CA ASN A 61 6.58 -11.40 -10.31
C ASN A 61 5.83 -11.65 -8.99
N THR A 62 5.33 -12.87 -8.81
CA THR A 62 4.61 -13.24 -7.58
C THR A 62 5.51 -13.18 -6.36
N ASN A 63 6.82 -13.40 -6.53
CA ASN A 63 7.80 -13.36 -5.45
C ASN A 63 8.31 -11.93 -5.29
N HIS A 64 8.41 -11.46 -4.04
CA HIS A 64 8.85 -10.11 -3.72
C HIS A 64 9.69 -10.08 -2.44
N ASN A 65 10.38 -8.97 -2.19
CA ASN A 65 11.10 -8.72 -0.93
C ASN A 65 10.69 -7.36 -0.32
N LEU A 66 9.38 -7.14 -0.20
CA LEU A 66 8.82 -5.87 0.25
C LEU A 66 9.17 -5.50 1.71
N ASN A 67 9.57 -6.48 2.54
CA ASN A 67 10.09 -6.21 3.89
C ASN A 67 11.40 -5.41 3.89
N ASN A 68 12.08 -5.35 2.74
CA ASN A 68 13.29 -4.57 2.55
C ASN A 68 13.05 -3.42 1.55
N SER A 69 11.81 -2.92 1.40
CA SER A 69 11.48 -1.96 0.35
C SER A 69 12.38 -0.72 0.38
N PHE A 70 12.70 -0.19 1.57
CA PHE A 70 13.55 1.01 1.66
C PHE A 70 15.01 0.70 1.31
N GLN A 71 15.52 -0.45 1.76
CA GLN A 71 16.87 -0.94 1.47
C GLN A 71 17.05 -1.25 -0.02
N ASN A 72 16.01 -1.78 -0.67
CA ASN A 72 15.99 -2.07 -2.10
C ASN A 72 15.80 -0.81 -2.96
N THR A 73 15.42 0.32 -2.35
CA THR A 73 15.19 1.58 -3.07
C THR A 73 16.51 2.34 -3.25
N ASN A 74 16.83 2.71 -4.49
CA ASN A 74 18.00 3.54 -4.78
C ASN A 74 17.81 4.93 -4.15
N LYS A 75 18.55 5.21 -3.08
CA LYS A 75 18.46 6.47 -2.32
C LYS A 75 18.79 7.71 -3.15
N VAL A 76 19.79 7.63 -4.03
CA VAL A 76 20.16 8.74 -4.92
C VAL A 76 19.00 9.08 -5.85
N LEU A 77 18.38 8.04 -6.43
CA LEU A 77 17.24 8.20 -7.32
C LEU A 77 15.98 8.68 -6.57
N LEU A 78 15.77 8.23 -5.33
CA LEU A 78 14.68 8.72 -4.47
C LEU A 78 14.87 10.21 -4.12
N VAL A 79 16.08 10.66 -3.77
CA VAL A 79 16.36 12.08 -3.54
C VAL A 79 16.02 12.91 -4.78
N LYS A 80 16.46 12.46 -5.96
CA LYS A 80 16.15 13.11 -7.25
C LYS A 80 14.64 13.19 -7.47
N LEU A 81 13.91 12.08 -7.29
CA LEU A 81 12.46 12.03 -7.41
C LEU A 81 11.77 13.07 -6.52
N LEU A 82 12.16 13.15 -5.24
CA LEU A 82 11.57 14.07 -4.28
C LEU A 82 11.89 15.53 -4.61
N GLN A 83 13.11 15.84 -5.05
CA GLN A 83 13.49 17.19 -5.46
C GLN A 83 12.70 17.67 -6.68
N GLU A 84 12.60 16.84 -7.71
CA GLU A 84 11.83 17.16 -8.92
C GLU A 84 10.33 17.26 -8.62
N ALA A 85 9.79 16.35 -7.79
CA ALA A 85 8.40 16.40 -7.38
C ALA A 85 8.08 17.66 -6.55
N GLY A 86 8.97 18.08 -5.65
CA GLY A 86 8.82 19.31 -4.87
C GLY A 86 8.86 20.59 -5.72
N SER A 87 9.44 20.52 -6.92
CA SER A 87 9.44 21.61 -7.90
C SER A 87 8.17 21.64 -8.75
N ASN A 88 7.38 20.55 -8.75
CA ASN A 88 6.14 20.43 -9.50
C ASN A 88 4.99 21.16 -8.78
N ARG A 89 4.60 22.33 -9.31
CA ARG A 89 3.53 23.16 -8.74
C ARG A 89 2.12 22.59 -8.90
N ARG A 90 1.94 21.53 -9.70
CA ARG A 90 0.62 20.91 -9.94
C ARG A 90 0.09 20.19 -8.70
N PHE A 91 0.99 19.69 -7.86
CA PHE A 91 0.61 18.89 -6.70
C PHE A 91 1.19 19.50 -5.43
N ALA A 92 0.35 19.73 -4.43
CA ALA A 92 0.82 20.09 -3.10
C ALA A 92 1.46 18.85 -2.43
N ILE A 93 2.78 18.88 -2.27
CA ILE A 93 3.55 17.83 -1.58
C ILE A 93 4.03 18.39 -0.24
N SER A 94 3.77 17.66 0.84
CA SER A 94 4.15 18.10 2.18
C SER A 94 5.67 18.10 2.35
N LYS A 95 6.21 19.00 3.19
CA LYS A 95 7.63 19.00 3.56
C LYS A 95 8.06 17.66 4.19
N LYS A 96 7.14 16.98 4.88
CA LYS A 96 7.35 15.64 5.43
C LYS A 96 7.62 14.64 4.31
N ALA A 97 6.80 14.62 3.25
CA ALA A 97 6.98 13.74 2.10
C ALA A 97 8.23 14.08 1.27
N LEU A 98 8.66 15.34 1.22
CA LEU A 98 9.88 15.75 0.51
C LEU A 98 11.18 15.40 1.27
N ASN A 99 11.10 14.99 2.54
CA ASN A 99 12.26 14.63 3.34
C ASN A 99 12.52 13.11 3.29
N LEU A 100 13.64 12.73 2.68
CA LEU A 100 14.10 11.34 2.55
C LEU A 100 14.02 10.53 3.86
N ASN A 101 14.40 11.15 4.99
CA ASN A 101 14.50 10.44 6.27
C ASN A 101 13.15 9.95 6.81
N ASN A 102 12.05 10.54 6.36
CA ASN A 102 10.71 10.12 6.78
C ASN A 102 10.29 8.81 6.09
N TRP A 103 10.73 8.58 4.85
CA TRP A 103 10.47 7.33 4.13
C TRP A 103 11.21 6.13 4.72
N ALA A 104 12.33 6.36 5.42
CA ALA A 104 13.13 5.31 6.04
C ALA A 104 12.51 4.73 7.32
N ARG A 105 11.53 5.43 7.91
CA ARG A 105 10.96 5.12 9.23
C ARG A 105 9.69 4.28 9.17
N GLU A 106 9.16 4.08 7.98
CA GLU A 106 7.88 3.41 7.78
C GLU A 106 8.10 1.89 7.83
N GLU A 107 7.30 1.23 8.66
CA GLU A 107 7.39 -0.21 8.84
C GLU A 107 6.91 -0.94 7.59
N THR A 108 7.80 -1.74 7.01
CA THR A 108 7.50 -2.60 5.88
C THR A 108 7.40 -4.03 6.37
N ASN A 109 6.18 -4.43 6.74
CA ASN A 109 5.89 -5.81 7.15
C ASN A 109 4.81 -6.42 6.25
N PHE A 110 5.27 -7.21 5.30
CA PHE A 110 4.50 -8.05 4.41
C PHE A 110 4.63 -9.49 4.90
N VAL A 111 3.51 -10.07 5.32
CA VAL A 111 3.50 -11.35 6.05
C VAL A 111 3.75 -12.51 5.10
N SER A 112 3.14 -12.45 3.92
CA SER A 112 3.33 -13.48 2.90
C SER A 112 4.66 -13.32 2.16
N SER A 113 5.25 -14.45 1.76
CA SER A 113 6.45 -14.48 0.90
C SER A 113 6.13 -14.22 -0.58
N SER A 114 4.85 -14.15 -0.94
CA SER A 114 4.37 -13.93 -2.31
C SER A 114 3.06 -13.15 -2.36
N PHE A 115 2.81 -12.50 -3.49
CA PHE A 115 1.52 -11.88 -3.76
C PHE A 115 0.41 -12.92 -3.91
N ASP A 116 -0.76 -12.62 -3.35
CA ASP A 116 -1.99 -13.39 -3.46
C ASP A 116 -2.87 -12.79 -4.57
N GLN A 117 -3.05 -13.56 -5.64
CA GLN A 117 -3.90 -13.18 -6.78
C GLN A 117 -5.34 -12.88 -6.36
N LYS A 118 -5.88 -13.52 -5.30
CA LYS A 118 -7.26 -13.32 -4.85
C LYS A 118 -7.51 -11.92 -4.27
N ARG A 119 -6.45 -11.18 -3.96
CA ARG A 119 -6.52 -9.82 -3.40
C ARG A 119 -6.47 -8.72 -4.47
N ILE A 120 -6.26 -9.10 -5.73
CA ILE A 120 -6.35 -8.21 -6.88
C ILE A 120 -7.72 -8.40 -7.53
N ASN A 121 -8.42 -7.29 -7.76
CA ASN A 121 -9.75 -7.28 -8.38
C ASN A 121 -9.72 -6.95 -9.88
N LEU A 122 -8.53 -6.92 -10.48
CA LEU A 122 -8.28 -6.61 -11.88
C LEU A 122 -7.99 -7.88 -12.66
N SER A 123 -8.79 -8.19 -13.69
CA SER A 123 -8.64 -9.44 -14.46
C SER A 123 -7.36 -9.47 -15.30
N HIS A 124 -6.82 -8.31 -15.68
CA HIS A 124 -5.61 -8.19 -16.51
C HIS A 124 -4.32 -8.13 -15.70
N LEU A 125 -4.38 -8.01 -14.37
CA LEU A 125 -3.19 -7.98 -13.51
C LEU A 125 -2.93 -9.38 -12.94
N ILE A 126 -1.85 -10.01 -13.40
CA ILE A 126 -1.55 -11.42 -13.12
C ILE A 126 -0.20 -11.54 -12.40
N PHE A 127 -0.20 -12.17 -11.22
CA PHE A 127 1.03 -12.57 -10.53
C PHE A 127 1.51 -13.92 -11.03
N LYS A 128 2.79 -14.04 -11.41
CA LYS A 128 3.40 -15.31 -11.82
C LYS A 128 4.79 -15.52 -11.26
N ASP A 129 5.11 -16.76 -10.91
CA ASP A 129 6.48 -17.17 -10.60
C ASP A 129 7.29 -17.26 -11.90
N PRO A 130 8.44 -16.56 -12.00
CA PRO A 130 9.25 -16.56 -13.21
C PRO A 130 9.77 -17.95 -13.61
N ARG A 131 9.91 -18.89 -12.66
CA ARG A 131 10.42 -20.25 -12.90
C ARG A 131 9.42 -21.16 -13.60
N ASN A 132 8.12 -20.86 -13.51
CA ASN A 132 7.05 -21.73 -14.00
C ASN A 132 6.61 -21.40 -15.43
N ILE A 133 7.44 -20.70 -16.22
CA ILE A 133 7.03 -20.20 -17.54
C ILE A 133 7.93 -20.79 -18.60
N VAL A 134 7.34 -21.72 -19.36
CA VAL A 134 8.01 -22.59 -20.34
C VAL A 134 8.31 -21.88 -21.67
N SER A 135 7.83 -20.63 -21.87
CA SER A 135 8.07 -19.88 -23.11
C SER A 135 8.68 -18.50 -22.84
N MET A 136 9.95 -18.34 -23.26
CA MET A 136 10.82 -17.18 -23.10
C MET A 136 10.53 -16.00 -24.05
N GLN A 137 9.31 -15.80 -24.54
CA GLN A 137 9.04 -14.68 -25.45
C GLN A 137 8.00 -13.72 -24.86
N THR A 138 8.44 -12.48 -24.68
CA THR A 138 7.64 -11.25 -24.56
C THR A 138 6.65 -11.12 -23.40
N PHE A 139 7.12 -11.25 -22.16
CA PHE A 139 6.40 -10.63 -21.04
C PHE A 139 7.34 -9.69 -20.29
N ASN A 140 7.12 -8.39 -20.40
CA ASN A 140 7.69 -7.38 -19.52
C ASN A 140 7.13 -7.61 -18.11
N ARG A 141 7.74 -8.51 -17.34
CA ARG A 141 7.32 -8.82 -15.97
C ARG A 141 7.94 -7.81 -15.04
N ALA A 142 7.13 -6.96 -14.44
CA ALA A 142 7.62 -6.06 -13.41
C ALA A 142 7.97 -6.88 -12.15
N LYS A 143 9.24 -6.82 -11.73
CA LYS A 143 9.64 -7.26 -10.39
C LYS A 143 9.54 -6.06 -9.46
N ILE A 144 8.59 -6.07 -8.54
CA ILE A 144 8.50 -4.99 -7.56
C ILE A 144 9.60 -5.18 -6.52
N ASP A 145 10.60 -4.28 -6.54
CA ASP A 145 11.71 -4.29 -5.61
C ASP A 145 11.37 -3.55 -4.30
N GLY A 146 10.44 -2.60 -4.35
CA GLY A 146 9.96 -1.93 -3.16
C GLY A 146 8.70 -1.09 -3.37
N ILE A 147 7.91 -0.98 -2.30
CA ILE A 147 6.83 -0.01 -2.19
C ILE A 147 6.98 0.69 -0.85
N LEU A 148 7.10 2.01 -0.87
CA LEU A 148 7.16 2.83 0.34
C LEU A 148 5.87 3.62 0.45
N PHE A 149 5.36 3.77 1.66
CA PHE A 149 4.20 4.62 1.95
C PHE A 149 4.58 5.68 2.95
N LEU A 150 4.09 6.90 2.79
CA LEU A 150 4.27 7.97 3.77
C LEU A 150 3.07 8.91 3.67
N ASP A 151 2.23 8.92 4.71
CA ASP A 151 0.92 9.59 4.69
C ASP A 151 0.12 9.17 3.44
N ASP A 152 -0.30 10.14 2.61
CA ASP A 152 -1.03 9.91 1.37
C ASP A 152 -0.11 9.65 0.16
N PHE A 153 1.20 9.48 0.35
CA PHE A 153 2.14 9.25 -0.74
C PHE A 153 2.60 7.81 -0.81
N ALA A 154 2.88 7.35 -2.03
CA ALA A 154 3.53 6.07 -2.26
C ALA A 154 4.66 6.22 -3.26
N VAL A 155 5.78 5.52 -3.02
CA VAL A 155 6.84 5.35 -4.00
C VAL A 155 6.85 3.90 -4.45
N LEU A 156 6.76 3.68 -5.75
CA LEU A 156 6.92 2.37 -6.36
C LEU A 156 8.30 2.28 -7.00
N ASN A 157 9.02 1.21 -6.66
CA ASN A 157 10.33 0.87 -7.19
C ASN A 157 10.25 -0.49 -7.90
N TYR A 158 10.54 -0.49 -9.20
CA TYR A 158 10.76 -1.71 -9.98
C TYR A 158 11.74 -1.41 -11.11
N PRO A 159 12.61 -2.36 -11.48
CA PRO A 159 13.49 -2.19 -12.61
C PRO A 159 12.74 -2.33 -13.93
N LEU A 160 13.23 -1.60 -14.92
CA LEU A 160 12.87 -1.73 -16.32
C LEU A 160 14.04 -2.38 -17.08
N LEU A 161 13.75 -2.91 -18.28
CA LEU A 161 14.73 -3.54 -19.15
C LEU A 161 15.60 -4.56 -18.40
N ASP A 162 14.97 -5.55 -17.76
CA ASP A 162 15.64 -6.65 -17.04
C ASP A 162 16.65 -6.22 -15.95
N GLY A 163 16.46 -5.04 -15.34
CA GLY A 163 17.36 -4.54 -14.30
C GLY A 163 18.31 -3.44 -14.78
N HIS A 164 18.39 -3.19 -16.10
CA HIS A 164 19.30 -2.21 -16.66
C HIS A 164 18.89 -0.76 -16.38
N VAL A 165 17.59 -0.52 -16.19
CA VAL A 165 17.07 0.82 -15.90
C VAL A 165 16.36 0.79 -14.55
N LYS A 166 16.92 1.49 -13.56
CA LYS A 166 16.25 1.71 -12.29
C LYS A 166 15.15 2.72 -12.49
N HIS A 167 14.01 2.50 -11.86
CA HIS A 167 12.83 3.33 -12.08
C HIS A 167 12.05 3.49 -10.77
N LEU A 168 11.83 4.74 -10.38
CA LEU A 168 10.99 5.09 -9.24
C LEU A 168 9.87 6.00 -9.73
N THR A 169 8.67 5.79 -9.18
CA THR A 169 7.51 6.65 -9.42
C THR A 169 6.90 7.08 -8.10
N LEU A 170 6.64 8.37 -7.96
CA LEU A 170 5.90 8.94 -6.84
C LEU A 170 4.43 9.03 -7.20
N PHE A 171 3.58 8.58 -6.29
CA PHE A 171 2.13 8.68 -6.37
C PHE A 171 1.59 9.43 -5.15
N LYS A 172 0.46 10.09 -5.34
CA LYS A 172 -0.36 10.66 -4.27
C LYS A 172 -1.74 9.99 -4.30
N LYS A 173 -2.21 9.56 -3.14
CA LYS A 173 -3.56 9.06 -2.92
C LYS A 173 -4.51 10.26 -2.88
N GLU A 174 -5.47 10.27 -3.80
CA GLU A 174 -6.62 11.18 -3.80
C GLU A 174 -7.88 10.31 -3.81
N ASN A 175 -8.63 10.35 -2.71
CA ASN A 175 -9.75 9.45 -2.45
C ASN A 175 -9.31 7.96 -2.49
N VAL A 176 -9.82 7.21 -3.46
CA VAL A 176 -9.55 5.77 -3.66
C VAL A 176 -8.53 5.51 -4.76
N GLN A 177 -7.89 6.55 -5.29
CA GLN A 177 -6.97 6.44 -6.42
C GLN A 177 -5.59 7.03 -6.10
N TYR A 178 -4.55 6.33 -6.53
CA TYR A 178 -3.18 6.79 -6.56
C TYR A 178 -2.90 7.42 -7.92
N ILE A 179 -2.63 8.72 -7.93
CA ILE A 179 -2.32 9.51 -9.11
C ILE A 179 -0.80 9.65 -9.20
N ARG A 180 -0.24 9.40 -10.38
CA ARG A 180 1.18 9.59 -10.66
C ARG A 180 1.54 11.07 -10.58
N ILE A 181 2.54 11.41 -9.77
CA ILE A 181 3.03 12.77 -9.54
C ILE A 181 4.27 13.05 -10.36
N ASN A 182 5.27 12.17 -10.22
CA ASN A 182 6.53 12.27 -10.93
C ASN A 182 7.16 10.89 -11.08
N MET A 183 8.09 10.76 -12.01
CA MET A 183 8.83 9.54 -12.29
C MET A 183 10.28 9.91 -12.61
N VAL A 184 11.22 9.09 -12.16
CA VAL A 184 12.63 9.23 -12.49
C VAL A 184 13.21 7.87 -12.86
N THR A 185 14.18 7.89 -13.78
CA THR A 185 14.92 6.69 -14.16
C THR A 185 16.43 6.91 -14.10
N ASP A 186 17.17 5.82 -13.99
CA ASP A 186 18.62 5.77 -14.08
C ASP A 186 19.05 4.53 -14.90
N PRO A 187 19.61 4.72 -16.12
CA PRO A 187 19.85 5.99 -16.79
C PRO A 187 18.54 6.75 -17.11
N ALA A 188 18.66 8.07 -17.32
CA ALA A 188 17.53 8.89 -17.73
C ALA A 188 17.01 8.41 -19.10
N MET A 189 15.77 7.95 -19.15
CA MET A 189 15.02 7.78 -20.38
C MET A 189 14.39 9.14 -20.66
N GLY A 190 14.54 9.67 -21.88
CA GLY A 190 14.17 11.05 -22.23
C GLY A 190 12.75 11.44 -21.79
N THR A 191 12.45 12.75 -21.79
CA THR A 191 11.13 13.25 -21.41
C THR A 191 10.04 12.71 -22.34
N GLU A 192 9.09 11.92 -21.80
CA GLU A 192 7.78 11.68 -22.43
C GLU A 192 6.92 12.96 -22.42
#